data_AF-A0ABD0NJR1-F1
#
_entry.id   AF-A0ABD0NJR1-F1
#
_cell.length_a   1.000
_cell.length_b   1.000
_cell.length_c   1.000
_cell.angle_alpha   90.00
_cell.angle_beta   90.00
_cell.angle_gamma   90.00
#
_symmetry.space_group_name_H-M   'P 1'
#
loop_
_entity.id
_entity.type
_entity.pdbx_description
1 polymer ?
#
loop_
_entity_poly.entity_id
_entity_poly.type
_entity_poly.pdbx_seq_one_letter_code
_entity_poly.pdbx_strand_id
1 'polypeptide(L)' 'MYFQQAWRDKRLSYSEIPLNLTLDNRVADQLWVPDTYFLNDKKSFVHGVTVKNRMIRLHPDGTVLYGL' A
#
# COMPACT_ATOMS: atom_id res chain seq x y z
N MET A 1 8.36 7.65 11.87
CA MET A 1 8.93 7.38 10.53
C MET A 1 7.77 7.07 9.62
N TYR A 2 7.72 7.65 8.43
CA TYR A 2 6.75 7.28 7.39
C TYR A 2 7.49 6.44 6.36
N PHE A 3 6.99 5.25 6.09
CA PHE A 3 7.62 4.34 5.13
C PHE A 3 6.74 4.25 3.88
N GLN A 4 7.30 4.62 2.74
CA GLN A 4 6.59 4.61 1.46
C GLN A 4 7.20 3.57 0.55
N GLN A 5 6.34 2.78 -0.08
CA GLN A 5 6.70 1.78 -1.07
C GLN A 5 5.94 2.05 -2.36
N ALA A 6 6.61 1.79 -3.48
CA ALA A 6 6.02 1.85 -4.80
C ALA A 6 6.36 0.58 -5.56
N TRP A 7 5.37 -0.09 -6.12
CA TRP A 7 5.58 -1.21 -7.03
C TRP A 7 4.56 -1.16 -8.17
N ARG A 8 4.84 -1.88 -9.25
CA ARG A 8 3.93 -2.00 -10.39
C ARG A 8 3.34 -3.40 -10.44
N ASP A 9 2.02 -3.49 -10.37
CA ASP A 9 1.27 -4.72 -10.55
C ASP A 9 0.34 -4.61 -11.75
N LYS A 10 0.66 -5.34 -12.82
CA LYS A 10 -0.12 -5.33 -14.08
C LYS A 10 -1.54 -5.86 -13.89
N ARG A 11 -1.82 -6.64 -12.85
CA ARG A 11 -3.17 -7.17 -12.56
C ARG A 11 -4.13 -6.08 -12.09
N LEU A 12 -3.59 -4.94 -11.63
CA LEU A 12 -4.34 -3.82 -11.10
C LEU A 12 -4.45 -2.66 -12.09
N SER A 13 -4.01 -2.82 -13.33
CA SER A 13 -4.20 -1.78 -14.35
C SER A 13 -5.66 -1.67 -14.75
N TYR A 14 -6.15 -0.45 -14.91
CA TYR A 14 -7.52 -0.16 -15.37
C TYR A 14 -7.51 0.98 -16.39
N SER A 15 -8.40 0.89 -17.37
CA SER A 15 -8.51 1.88 -18.46
C SER A 15 -9.84 2.65 -18.46
N GLU A 16 -10.80 2.26 -17.63
CA GLU A 16 -12.15 2.84 -17.61
C GLU A 16 -12.20 4.22 -16.92
N ILE A 17 -11.27 4.46 -15.99
CA ILE A 17 -11.23 5.69 -15.20
C ILE A 17 -9.83 6.31 -15.36
N PRO A 18 -9.70 7.56 -15.82
CA PRO A 18 -8.40 8.22 -16.00
C PRO A 18 -7.83 8.84 -14.71
N LEU A 19 -8.38 8.48 -13.55
CA LEU A 19 -8.07 9.08 -12.24
C LEU A 19 -7.43 8.05 -11.31
N ASN A 20 -6.55 8.50 -10.44
CA ASN A 20 -5.93 7.67 -9.42
C ASN A 20 -6.98 7.28 -8.36
N LEU A 21 -7.05 6.00 -8.04
CA LEU A 21 -7.93 5.47 -7.01
C LEU A 21 -7.22 5.48 -5.65
N THR A 22 -7.85 6.08 -4.65
CA THR A 22 -7.40 5.93 -3.26
C THR A 22 -8.22 4.81 -2.63
N LEU A 23 -7.57 3.73 -2.24
CA LEU A 23 -8.26 2.53 -1.74
C LEU A 23 -8.34 2.56 -0.21
N ASP A 24 -9.47 2.09 0.31
CA ASP A 24 -9.68 1.93 1.75
C ASP A 24 -8.82 0.77 2.29
N ASN A 25 -8.52 0.83 3.59
CA ASN A 25 -7.74 -0.16 4.32
C ASN A 25 -8.28 -1.59 4.21
N ARG A 26 -9.58 -1.75 3.94
CA ARG A 26 -10.21 -3.07 3.73
C ARG A 26 -9.71 -3.79 2.48
N VAL A 27 -9.36 -3.03 1.44
CA VAL A 27 -8.81 -3.58 0.19
C VAL A 27 -7.33 -3.95 0.37
N ALA A 28 -6.63 -3.27 1.28
CA ALA A 28 -5.22 -3.56 1.60
C ALA A 28 -4.99 -5.01 2.02
N ASP A 29 -5.95 -5.62 2.72
CA ASP A 29 -5.83 -7.01 3.19
C ASP A 29 -6.09 -8.05 2.09
N GLN A 30 -6.66 -7.64 0.94
CA GLN A 30 -6.86 -8.48 -0.25
C GLN A 30 -5.79 -8.24 -1.32
N LEU A 31 -4.97 -7.21 -1.15
CA LEU A 31 -3.93 -6.85 -2.08
C LEU A 31 -2.66 -7.63 -1.76
N TRP A 32 -1.97 -8.09 -2.80
CA TRP A 32 -0.59 -8.52 -2.64
C TRP A 32 0.28 -7.31 -2.26
N VAL A 33 1.04 -7.44 -1.17
CA VAL A 33 2.01 -6.44 -0.71
C VAL A 33 3.37 -7.12 -0.52
N PRO A 34 4.50 -6.40 -0.71
CA PRO A 34 5.82 -6.98 -0.51
C PRO A 34 6.10 -7.23 0.99
N ASP A 35 6.59 -8.43 1.32
CA ASP A 35 6.95 -8.83 2.68
C ASP A 35 8.22 -8.12 3.17
N THR A 36 8.08 -6.84 3.51
CA THR A 36 9.20 -5.97 3.86
C THR A 36 9.46 -5.98 5.35
N TYR A 37 10.70 -6.24 5.75
CA TYR A 37 11.12 -6.27 7.15
C TYR A 37 12.45 -5.53 7.34
N PHE A 38 12.67 -4.99 8.55
CA PHE A 38 13.93 -4.34 8.92
C PHE A 38 14.82 -5.32 9.69
N LEU A 39 15.95 -5.71 9.11
CA LEU A 39 16.82 -6.79 9.62
C LEU A 39 17.36 -6.54 11.05
N ASN A 40 17.58 -5.29 11.42
CA ASN A 40 18.17 -4.91 12.71
C ASN A 40 17.15 -4.47 13.76
N ASP A 41 15.86 -4.68 13.49
CA ASP A 41 14.83 -4.20 14.39
C ASP A 41 14.72 -5.09 15.63
N LYS A 42 14.96 -4.53 16.81
CA LYS A 42 14.82 -5.25 18.09
C LYS A 42 13.37 -5.30 18.56
N LYS A 43 12.57 -4.28 18.23
CA LYS A 43 11.12 -4.18 18.50
C LYS A 43 10.52 -3.11 17.57
N SER A 44 9.83 -3.55 16.51
CA SER A 44 9.02 -2.68 15.66
C SER A 44 7.57 -2.63 16.16
N PHE A 45 6.95 -1.46 16.16
CA PHE A 45 5.51 -1.31 16.40
C PHE A 45 4.88 -0.51 15.26
N VAL A 46 4.00 -1.17 14.50
CA VAL A 46 3.11 -0.47 13.56
C VAL A 46 2.05 0.24 14.40
N HIS A 47 1.90 1.55 14.22
CA HIS A 47 0.96 2.35 15.00
C HIS A 47 -0.48 1.89 14.73
N GLY A 48 -1.04 1.13 15.68
CA GLY A 48 -2.40 0.59 15.63
C GLY A 48 -3.40 1.36 16.48
N VAL A 49 -3.34 2.70 16.50
CA VAL A 49 -4.31 3.50 17.25
C VAL A 49 -5.54 3.70 16.35
N THR A 50 -6.60 2.96 16.70
CA THR A 50 -7.95 2.80 16.10
C THR A 50 -8.07 2.27 14.66
N VAL A 51 -7.15 2.57 13.73
CA VAL A 51 -7.09 1.96 12.38
C VAL A 51 -5.63 1.74 11.98
N LYS A 52 -5.29 0.65 11.27
CA LYS A 52 -3.95 0.51 10.66
C LYS A 52 -3.76 1.68 9.69
N ASN A 53 -2.85 2.61 9.96
CA ASN A 53 -2.61 3.79 9.13
C ASN A 53 -1.90 3.43 7.81
N ARG A 54 -2.59 2.69 6.93
CA ARG A 54 -2.11 2.39 5.58
C ARG A 54 -2.84 3.26 4.57
N MET A 55 -2.09 3.93 3.70
CA MET A 55 -2.65 4.65 2.56
C MET A 55 -2.27 3.90 1.28
N ILE A 56 -3.25 3.58 0.45
CA ILE A 56 -3.02 2.94 -0.85
C ILE A 56 -3.54 3.85 -1.96
N ARG A 57 -2.69 4.17 -2.92
CA ARG A 57 -3.07 4.87 -4.14
C ARG A 57 -2.69 4.02 -5.35
N LEU A 58 -3.66 3.76 -6.22
CA LEU A 58 -3.49 2.96 -7.42
C LEU A 58 -3.63 3.85 -8.66
N HIS A 59 -2.62 3.80 -9.51
CA HIS A 59 -2.59 4.49 -10.79
C HIS A 59 -3.14 3.60 -11.92
N PRO A 60 -3.68 4.20 -13.01
CA PRO A 60 -4.26 3.44 -14.13
C PRO A 60 -3.29 2.45 -14.79
N ASP A 61 -1.99 2.75 -14.76
CA ASP A 61 -0.93 1.93 -15.35
C ASP A 61 -0.55 0.68 -14.50
N GLY A 62 -1.23 0.48 -13.37
CA GLY A 62 -0.98 -0.58 -12.40
C GLY A 62 0.05 -0.22 -11.33
N THR A 63 0.50 1.05 -11.25
CA THR A 63 1.42 1.48 -10.20
C THR A 63 0.68 1.64 -8.87
N VAL A 64 1.16 0.96 -7.83
CA VAL A 64 0.66 1.02 -6.46
C VAL A 64 1.62 1.84 -5.61
N LEU A 65 1.09 2.83 -4.91
CA LEU A 65 1.77 3.55 -3.84
C LEU A 65 1.17 3.11 -2.50
N TYR A 66 2.04 2.72 -1.58
CA TYR A 66 1.69 2.18 -0.28
C TYR A 66 2.45 2.93 0.82
N GLY A 67 1.71 3.61 1.69
CA GLY A 67 2.24 4.24 2.90
C GLY A 67 1.95 3.39 4.12
N LEU A 68 2.97 3.17 4.95
CA LEU A 68 2.94 2.50 6.27
C LEU A 68 3.18 3.49 7.40
#